data_AF-A0A1V2H9D3-F1
#
_entry.id   AF-A0A1V2H9D3-F1
#
_cell.length_a   1.000
_cell.length_b   1.000
_cell.length_c   1.000
_cell.angle_alpha   90.00
_cell.angle_beta   90.00
_cell.angle_gamma   90.00
#
_symmetry.space_group_name_H-M   'P 1'
#
loop_
_entity.id
_entity.type
_entity.pdbx_description
1 polymer ?
#
loop_
_entity_poly.entity_id
_entity_poly.type
_entity_poly.pdbx_seq_one_letter_code
_entity_poly.pdbx_strand_id
1 'polypeptide(L)'
;MPVDASRARMDRRHSGGVPTIACSARKRSRPGGSLAAEPPLLLAADPGAALDIAQQWWMMQRLRARTPGGAALVLLHELSLASRCCDRLLMMERGRLVLQGPSQAVLADCTLDRI
;
A
#
# COMPACT_ATOMS: atom_id res chain seq x y z
N MET A 1 -25.63 13.75 8.75
CA MET A 1 -25.37 13.07 7.46
C MET A 1 -24.61 11.79 7.76
N PRO A 2 -25.21 10.59 7.65
CA PRO A 2 -24.53 9.37 8.06
C PRO A 2 -23.58 8.89 6.95
N VAL A 3 -22.31 8.70 7.28
CA VAL A 3 -21.33 8.01 6.43
C VAL A 3 -21.62 6.52 6.53
N ASP A 4 -22.07 5.94 5.42
CA ASP A 4 -22.40 4.53 5.32
C ASP A 4 -21.10 3.70 5.30
N ALA A 5 -20.78 3.10 6.44
CA ALA A 5 -19.67 2.18 6.63
C ALA A 5 -19.95 0.84 5.92
N SER A 6 -19.91 0.87 4.58
CA SER A 6 -20.08 -0.30 3.73
C SER A 6 -18.89 -1.26 3.89
N ARG A 7 -19.05 -2.21 4.82
CA ARG A 7 -18.49 -3.57 4.85
C ARG A 7 -17.46 -3.88 3.74
N ALA A 8 -16.20 -3.54 3.95
CA ALA A 8 -15.10 -4.16 3.21
C ALA A 8 -14.88 -5.59 3.74
N ARG A 9 -15.72 -6.53 3.31
CA ARG A 9 -15.39 -7.96 3.42
C ARG A 9 -14.17 -8.22 2.54
N MET A 10 -13.00 -8.34 3.14
CA MET A 10 -11.85 -8.97 2.49
C MET A 10 -12.16 -10.47 2.39
N ASP A 11 -12.75 -10.87 1.27
CA ASP A 11 -13.13 -12.25 0.97
C ASP A 11 -11.87 -13.13 0.93
N ARG A 12 -11.81 -14.13 1.83
CA ARG A 12 -10.66 -15.03 2.02
C ARG A 12 -10.63 -16.18 1.00
N ARG A 13 -11.18 -16.00 -0.20
CA ARG A 13 -11.23 -17.05 -1.23
C ARG A 13 -10.37 -16.70 -2.43
N HIS A 14 -9.05 -16.77 -2.27
CA HIS A 14 -8.12 -16.87 -3.41
C HIS A 14 -7.07 -17.95 -3.13
N SER A 15 -7.52 -19.20 -3.20
CA SER A 15 -6.68 -20.40 -3.26
C SER A 15 -6.36 -20.71 -4.73
N GLY A 16 -5.56 -19.85 -5.33
CA GLY A 16 -4.87 -20.03 -6.62
C GLY A 16 -3.60 -19.21 -6.53
N GLY A 17 -2.44 -19.79 -6.84
CA GLY A 17 -1.13 -19.18 -6.57
C GLY A 17 -0.90 -17.90 -7.38
N VAL A 18 -1.43 -16.77 -6.91
CA VAL A 18 -1.15 -15.44 -7.43
C VAL A 18 0.31 -15.13 -7.08
N PRO A 19 1.21 -14.94 -8.08
CA PRO A 19 2.60 -14.61 -7.79
C PRO A 19 2.63 -13.26 -7.06
N THR A 20 2.83 -13.34 -5.75
CA THR A 20 2.87 -12.21 -4.83
C THR A 20 4.33 -11.92 -4.51
N ILE A 21 4.80 -10.73 -4.90
CA ILE A 21 6.18 -10.32 -4.62
C ILE A 21 6.18 -9.44 -3.38
N ALA A 22 6.91 -9.85 -2.34
CA ALA A 22 7.10 -9.08 -1.11
C ALA A 22 8.47 -8.39 -1.11
N CYS A 23 8.50 -7.05 -1.04
CA CYS A 23 9.72 -6.26 -0.91
C CYS A 23 9.77 -5.61 0.49
N SER A 24 10.70 -6.05 1.34
CA SER A 24 10.94 -5.44 2.67
C SER A 24 12.39 -4.99 2.79
N ALA A 25 12.61 -3.77 3.33
CA ALA A 25 13.96 -3.21 3.52
C ALA A 25 14.68 -3.74 4.76
N ARG A 26 14.08 -4.65 5.54
CA ARG A 26 14.72 -5.25 6.71
C ARG A 26 14.26 -6.71 6.90
N LYS A 27 15.24 -7.62 6.80
CA LYS A 27 15.22 -9.07 7.06
C LYS A 27 14.81 -9.97 5.88
N ARG A 28 15.87 -10.53 5.26
CA ARG A 28 15.94 -11.82 4.54
C ARG A 28 14.80 -12.09 3.55
N SER A 29 14.79 -11.37 2.44
CA SER A 29 14.11 -11.83 1.22
C SER A 29 14.80 -13.10 0.71
N ARG A 30 14.03 -14.17 0.46
CA ARG A 30 14.54 -15.42 -0.13
C ARG A 30 15.10 -15.14 -1.53
N PRO A 31 16.37 -15.47 -1.84
CA PRO A 31 16.86 -15.37 -3.21
C PRO A 31 16.15 -16.45 -4.01
N GLY A 32 15.37 -16.07 -5.03
CA GLY A 32 14.67 -17.03 -5.89
C GLY A 32 13.19 -16.74 -6.17
N GLY A 33 12.63 -15.64 -5.69
CA GLY A 33 11.45 -15.07 -6.34
C GLY A 33 11.93 -14.27 -7.55
N SER A 34 11.95 -14.90 -8.73
CA SER A 34 12.10 -14.16 -9.98
C SER A 34 11.17 -12.95 -9.92
N LEU A 35 11.68 -11.74 -10.10
CA LEU A 35 10.83 -10.59 -10.34
C LEU A 35 10.06 -10.89 -11.62
N ALA A 36 8.89 -11.51 -11.49
CA ALA A 36 7.94 -11.61 -12.59
C ALA A 36 7.76 -10.20 -13.12
N ALA A 37 7.84 -10.04 -14.44
CA ALA A 37 7.89 -8.72 -15.06
C ALA A 37 6.66 -7.86 -14.73
N GLU A 38 5.54 -8.52 -14.41
CA GLU A 38 4.24 -7.88 -14.13
C GLU A 38 3.46 -8.75 -13.11
N PRO A 39 3.72 -8.62 -11.80
CA PRO A 39 2.93 -9.34 -10.81
C PRO A 39 1.50 -8.78 -10.78
N PRO A 40 0.47 -9.63 -10.68
CA PRO A 40 -0.90 -9.18 -10.45
C PRO A 40 -1.08 -8.54 -9.05
N LEU A 41 -0.19 -8.86 -8.10
CA LEU A 41 -0.17 -8.26 -6.76
C LEU A 41 1.26 -8.04 -6.25
N LEU A 42 1.60 -6.79 -5.95
CA LEU A 42 2.86 -6.38 -5.33
C LEU A 42 2.62 -5.97 -3.88
N LEU A 43 3.38 -6.54 -2.93
CA LEU A 43 3.36 -6.15 -1.52
C LEU A 43 4.70 -5.50 -1.16
N ALA A 44 4.68 -4.24 -0.74
CA ALA A 44 5.88 -3.52 -0.33
C ALA A 44 5.72 -3.01 1.11
N ALA A 45 6.60 -3.44 2.00
CA ALA A 45 6.60 -3.00 3.39
C ALA A 45 7.71 -1.99 3.59
N ASP A 46 7.34 -0.72 3.78
CA ASP A 46 8.26 0.39 3.99
C ASP A 46 9.44 0.38 2.98
N PRO A 47 9.15 0.44 1.66
CA PRO A 47 10.16 0.24 0.61
C PRO A 47 11.22 1.35 0.55
N GLY A 48 11.03 2.41 1.35
CA GLY A 48 11.87 3.60 1.36
C GLY A 48 12.33 4.03 2.75
N ALA A 49 12.30 3.14 3.74
CA ALA A 49 12.62 3.40 5.15
C ALA A 49 13.94 4.14 5.42
N ALA A 50 14.88 4.11 4.47
CA ALA A 50 16.20 4.72 4.55
C ALA A 50 16.48 5.72 3.42
N LEU A 51 15.46 6.04 2.62
CA LEU A 51 15.56 6.91 1.45
C LEU A 51 14.93 8.27 1.78
N ASP A 52 15.47 9.33 1.15
CA ASP A 52 14.85 10.65 1.24
C ASP A 52 13.49 10.69 0.52
N ILE A 53 12.68 11.72 0.78
CA ILE A 53 11.31 11.85 0.24
C ILE A 53 11.30 11.79 -1.31
N ALA A 54 12.30 12.35 -1.98
CA ALA A 54 12.38 12.34 -3.44
C ALA A 54 12.70 10.94 -3.96
N GLN A 55 13.64 10.25 -3.32
CA GLN A 55 14.01 8.86 -3.62
C GLN A 55 12.85 7.89 -3.35
N GLN A 56 12.10 8.09 -2.27
CA GLN A 56 10.88 7.35 -1.98
C GLN A 56 9.83 7.55 -3.08
N TRP A 57 9.64 8.78 -3.55
CA TRP A 57 8.76 9.06 -4.69
C TRP A 57 9.21 8.32 -5.95
N TRP A 58 10.49 8.41 -6.32
CA TRP A 58 11.02 7.67 -7.47
C TRP A 58 10.84 6.15 -7.33
N MET A 59 11.04 5.60 -6.13
CA MET A 59 10.78 4.19 -5.84
C MET A 59 9.31 3.85 -6.09
N MET A 60 8.37 4.61 -5.54
CA MET A 60 6.93 4.40 -5.73
C MET A 60 6.53 4.42 -7.21
N GLN A 61 7.08 5.35 -7.99
CA GLN A 61 6.83 5.41 -9.43
C GLN A 61 7.35 4.17 -10.16
N ARG A 62 8.51 3.63 -9.75
CA ARG A 62 9.04 2.37 -10.30
C ARG A 62 8.19 1.15 -9.90
N LEU A 63 7.69 1.09 -8.67
CA LEU A 63 6.79 0.02 -8.23
C LEU A 63 5.48 0.04 -9.03
N ARG A 64 4.92 1.23 -9.27
CA ARG A 64 3.73 1.43 -10.10
C ARG A 64 3.97 0.97 -11.55
N ALA A 65 5.09 1.38 -12.15
CA ALA A 65 5.44 1.01 -13.52
C ALA A 65 5.64 -0.51 -13.71
N ARG A 66 6.01 -1.23 -12.64
CA ARG A 66 6.19 -2.69 -12.66
C ARG A 66 4.91 -3.48 -12.39
N THR A 67 3.80 -2.81 -12.10
CA THR A 67 2.53 -3.46 -11.81
C THR A 67 1.45 -3.00 -12.80
N PRO A 68 1.70 -3.00 -14.12
CA PRO A 68 0.70 -2.57 -15.11
C PRO A 68 -0.50 -3.51 -15.05
N GLY A 69 -1.69 -2.97 -14.75
CA GLY A 69 -2.93 -3.74 -14.67
C GLY A 69 -3.09 -4.62 -13.41
N GLY A 70 -2.13 -4.58 -12.48
CA GLY A 70 -2.22 -5.27 -11.19
C GLY A 70 -2.50 -4.31 -10.03
N ALA A 71 -2.41 -4.83 -8.80
CA ALA A 71 -2.54 -4.04 -7.58
C ALA A 71 -1.21 -3.98 -6.83
N ALA A 72 -0.89 -2.83 -6.26
CA ALA A 72 0.24 -2.67 -5.34
C ALA A 72 -0.29 -2.25 -3.96
N LEU A 73 0.02 -3.04 -2.94
CA LEU A 73 -0.22 -2.69 -1.54
C LEU A 73 1.11 -2.28 -0.91
N VAL A 74 1.21 -1.01 -0.54
CA VAL A 74 2.40 -0.43 0.07
C VAL A 74 2.08 0.02 1.48
N LEU A 75 2.87 -0.44 2.46
CA LEU A 75 2.86 0.10 3.81
C LEU A 75 3.76 1.33 3.84
N LEU A 76 3.16 2.49 4.12
CA LEU A 76 3.82 3.78 4.20
C LEU A 76 3.56 4.39 5.57
N HIS A 77 4.55 5.10 6.09
CA HIS A 77 4.42 5.91 7.31
C HIS A 77 4.29 7.41 7.01
N GLU A 78 4.55 7.83 5.77
CA GLU A 78 4.52 9.24 5.34
C GLU A 78 3.28 9.56 4.49
N LEU A 79 2.34 10.33 5.07
CA LEU A 79 1.09 10.72 4.41
C LEU A 79 1.30 11.61 3.18
N SER A 80 2.33 12.46 3.20
CA SER A 80 2.69 13.34 2.06
C SER A 80 3.09 12.56 0.81
N LEU A 81 3.68 11.37 0.97
CA LEU A 81 4.02 10.48 -0.12
C LEU A 81 2.78 9.68 -0.56
N ALA A 82 2.03 9.18 0.41
CA ALA A 82 0.82 8.40 0.18
C ALA A 82 -0.24 9.20 -0.63
N SER A 83 -0.36 10.51 -0.36
CA SER A 83 -1.26 11.41 -1.09
C SER A 83 -0.96 11.55 -2.58
N ARG A 84 0.32 11.40 -2.96
CA ARG A 84 0.79 11.58 -4.34
C ARG A 84 0.85 10.28 -5.13
N CYS A 85 1.09 9.16 -4.45
CA CYS A 85 1.44 7.89 -5.08
C CYS A 85 0.35 6.81 -4.95
N CYS A 86 -0.64 6.98 -4.07
CA CYS A 86 -1.66 5.96 -3.80
C CYS A 86 -3.06 6.43 -4.23
N ASP A 87 -3.79 5.55 -4.92
CA ASP A 87 -5.19 5.79 -5.30
C ASP A 87 -6.14 5.66 -4.09
N ARG A 88 -5.82 4.73 -3.18
CA ARG A 88 -6.58 4.45 -1.97
C ARG A 88 -5.67 4.34 -0.76
N LEU A 89 -6.19 4.75 0.40
CA LEU A 89 -5.49 4.67 1.68
C LEU A 89 -6.29 3.82 2.67
N LEU A 90 -5.55 3.05 3.48
CA LEU A 90 -6.05 2.31 4.62
C LEU A 90 -5.19 2.74 5.81
N MET A 91 -5.81 3.38 6.80
CA MET A 91 -5.12 3.81 8.01
C MET A 91 -5.42 2.84 9.14
N MET A 92 -4.37 2.40 9.81
CA MET A 92 -4.46 1.51 10.94
C MET A 92 -3.91 2.16 12.19
N GLU A 93 -4.62 2.03 13.31
CA GLU A 93 -4.18 2.44 14.63
C GLU A 93 -4.35 1.26 15.58
N ARG A 94 -3.29 0.89 16.33
CA ARG A 94 -3.33 -0.21 17.32
C ARG A 94 -3.93 -1.52 16.76
N GLY A 95 -3.61 -1.84 15.50
CA GLY A 95 -4.09 -3.04 14.83
C GLY A 95 -5.55 -2.98 14.36
N ARG A 96 -6.22 -1.84 14.45
CA ARG A 96 -7.58 -1.62 13.95
C ARG A 96 -7.57 -0.68 12.76
N LEU A 97 -8.39 -0.98 11.74
CA LEU A 97 -8.63 -0.07 10.63
C LEU A 97 -9.47 1.10 11.13
N VAL A 98 -8.93 2.32 11.03
CA VAL A 98 -9.60 3.55 11.48
C VAL A 98 -10.22 4.29 10.30
N LEU A 99 -9.48 4.41 9.19
CA LEU A 99 -9.96 5.07 7.96
C LEU A 99 -9.66 4.21 6.73
N GLN A 100 -10.55 4.26 5.74
CA GLN A 100 -10.35 3.64 4.43
C GLN A 100 -11.10 4.41 3.35
N GLY A 101 -10.47 4.66 2.21
CA GLY A 101 -11.12 5.34 1.10
C GLY A 101 -10.15 5.75 -0.01
N PRO A 102 -10.63 6.48 -1.02
CA PRO A 102 -9.78 7.25 -1.92
C PRO A 102 -8.83 8.14 -1.13
N SER A 103 -7.59 8.31 -1.59
CA SER A 103 -6.56 9.06 -0.86
C SER A 103 -7.02 10.46 -0.47
N GLN A 104 -7.66 11.19 -1.39
CA GLN A 104 -8.20 12.52 -1.13
C GLN A 104 -9.28 12.54 -0.03
N ALA A 105 -10.16 11.54 0.01
CA ALA A 105 -11.22 11.47 1.01
C ALA A 105 -10.66 11.17 2.40
N VAL A 106 -9.69 10.26 2.49
CA VAL A 106 -9.02 9.92 3.77
C VAL A 106 -8.22 11.12 4.29
N LEU A 107 -7.55 11.87 3.41
CA LEU A 107 -6.74 13.04 3.79
C LEU A 107 -7.57 14.26 4.19
N ALA A 108 -8.84 14.31 3.81
CA ALA A 108 -9.76 15.38 4.19
C ALA A 108 -10.55 15.05 5.47
N ASP A 109 -10.39 13.85 6.04
CA ASP A 109 -11.11 13.42 7.23
C ASP A 109 -10.50 14.05 8.49
N CYS A 110 -11.32 14.74 9.28
CA CYS A 110 -10.89 15.38 10.52
C CYS A 110 -10.44 14.38 11.62
N THR A 111 -10.70 13.08 11.43
CA THR A 111 -10.19 12.02 12.31
C THR A 111 -8.66 11.95 12.24
N LEU A 112 -8.03 12.40 11.15
CA LEU A 112 -6.56 12.46 11.04
C LEU A 112 -5.90 13.37 12.08
N ASP A 113 -6.58 14.42 12.55
CA ASP A 113 -6.01 15.35 13.55
C ASP A 113 -5.88 14.71 14.95
N ARG A 114 -6.41 13.49 15.14
CA ARG A 114 -6.51 12.81 16.44
C ARG A 114 -5.60 11.58 16.57
N ILE A 115 -4.88 11.22 15.51
CA ILE A 115 -4.05 10.00 15.40
C ILE A 115 -2.58 10.41 15.36
#